data_AF-T1BAP4-F1
#
_entry.id   AF-T1BAP4-F1
#
_cell.length_a   1.000
_cell.length_b   1.000
_cell.length_c   1.000
_cell.angle_alpha   90.00
_cell.angle_beta   90.00
_cell.angle_gamma   90.00
#
_symmetry.space_group_name_H-M   'P 1'
#
loop_
_entity.id
_entity.type
_entity.pdbx_description
1 polymer ?
#
loop_
_entity_poly.entity_id
_entity_poly.type
_entity_poly.pdbx_seq_one_letter_code
_entity_poly.pdbx_strand_id
1 'polypeptide(L)'
;MPNQLPILEYPDRFEVRYVSANGGIRWRSDWVNVSIVCAGEYVGLEEIDDGVWNVYFGPLKLGRLHERHMRIEDEYGRLKRHKV
;
A
#
# COMPACT_ATOMS: atom_id res chain seq x y z
N MET A 1 5.50 28.70 -0.98
CA MET A 1 5.09 27.28 -0.90
C MET A 1 5.27 26.81 0.53
N PRO A 2 4.40 25.95 1.09
CA PRO A 2 4.58 25.42 2.43
C PRO A 2 5.83 24.54 2.50
N ASN A 3 6.48 24.50 3.66
CA ASN A 3 7.71 23.72 3.87
C ASN A 3 7.45 22.21 4.01
N GLN A 4 6.18 21.83 4.21
CA GLN A 4 5.73 20.44 4.30
C GLN A 4 4.30 20.33 3.77
N LEU A 5 4.00 19.27 3.02
CA LEU A 5 2.65 18.97 2.58
C LEU A 5 1.81 18.44 3.77
N PRO A 6 0.48 18.67 3.76
CA PRO A 6 -0.40 18.07 4.75
C PRO A 6 -0.35 16.55 4.64
N ILE A 7 -0.59 15.88 5.77
CA ILE A 7 -0.65 14.42 5.85
C ILE A 7 -1.87 13.95 5.05
N LEU A 8 -1.73 12.83 4.33
CA LEU A 8 -2.84 12.18 3.65
C LEU A 8 -3.81 11.60 4.68
N GLU A 9 -5.07 12.02 4.60
CA GLU A 9 -6.16 11.47 5.40
C GLU A 9 -6.84 10.32 4.67
N TYR A 10 -7.20 9.29 5.43
CA TYR A 10 -7.92 8.11 4.93
C TYR A 10 -9.23 7.93 5.72
N PRO A 11 -10.29 7.41 5.09
CA PRO A 11 -11.54 7.12 5.81
C PRO A 11 -11.34 6.11 6.95
N ASP A 12 -12.16 6.19 8.01
CA ASP A 12 -12.04 5.36 9.22
C ASP A 12 -12.07 3.83 8.96
N ARG A 13 -12.68 3.40 7.86
CA ARG A 13 -12.72 1.99 7.46
C ARG A 13 -11.40 1.46 6.90
N PHE A 14 -10.42 2.33 6.67
CA PHE A 14 -9.12 1.97 6.12
C PHE A 14 -8.17 1.61 7.25
N GLU A 15 -7.41 0.55 7.04
CA GLU A 15 -6.21 0.31 7.82
C GLU A 15 -5.05 1.14 7.26
N VAL A 16 -4.46 1.99 8.08
CA VAL A 16 -3.37 2.89 7.65
C VAL A 16 -2.03 2.30 8.09
N ARG A 17 -1.11 2.11 7.14
CA ARG A 17 0.20 1.49 7.39
C ARG A 17 1.33 2.39 6.88
N TYR A 18 2.37 2.54 7.69
CA TYR A 18 3.60 3.24 7.33
C TYR A 18 4.45 2.40 6.36
N VAL A 19 4.90 3.01 5.27
CA VAL A 19 5.83 2.41 4.32
C VAL A 19 7.25 2.70 4.77
N SER A 20 7.96 1.65 5.18
CA SER A 20 9.35 1.75 5.62
C SER A 20 10.29 2.14 4.48
N ALA A 21 11.53 2.52 4.83
CA ALA A 21 12.54 3.01 3.89
C ALA A 21 12.89 2.04 2.75
N ASN A 22 12.55 0.75 2.87
CA ASN A 22 12.72 -0.25 1.80
C ASN A 22 11.50 -0.34 0.85
N GLY A 23 10.53 0.56 0.98
CA GLY A 23 9.34 0.63 0.16
C GLY A 23 8.27 -0.40 0.48
N GLY A 24 8.30 -1.01 1.67
CA GLY A 24 7.28 -1.98 2.08
C GLY A 24 6.66 -1.70 3.44
N ILE A 25 5.49 -2.29 3.64
CA ILE A 25 4.73 -2.26 4.90
C ILE A 25 4.92 -3.57 5.64
N ARG A 26 4.75 -3.52 6.96
CA ARG A 26 4.46 -4.74 7.72
C ARG A 26 2.99 -5.08 7.58
N TRP A 27 2.73 -6.35 7.28
CA TRP A 27 1.40 -6.92 7.21
C TRP A 27 1.42 -8.24 7.96
N ARG A 28 0.69 -8.30 9.09
CA ARG A 28 0.85 -9.38 10.08
C ARG A 28 2.33 -9.57 10.44
N SER A 29 2.85 -10.79 10.32
CA SER A 29 4.25 -11.15 10.57
C SER A 29 5.14 -11.06 9.33
N ASP A 30 4.61 -10.61 8.19
CA ASP A 30 5.27 -10.62 6.88
C ASP A 30 5.50 -9.21 6.32
N TRP A 31 6.38 -9.12 5.33
CA TRP A 31 6.73 -7.88 4.66
C TRP A 31 6.09 -7.87 3.27
N VAL A 32 5.42 -6.77 2.93
CA VAL A 32 4.75 -6.59 1.64
C VAL A 32 5.35 -5.39 0.93
N ASN A 33 5.81 -5.60 -0.30
CA ASN A 33 6.37 -4.53 -1.12
C ASN A 33 5.26 -3.61 -1.66
N VAL A 34 5.32 -2.32 -1.33
CA VAL A 34 4.37 -1.28 -1.78
C VAL A 34 4.98 -0.44 -2.88
N SER A 35 6.04 0.31 -2.62
CA SER A 35 6.84 1.06 -3.61
C SER A 35 7.89 1.85 -2.85
N ILE A 36 9.12 1.91 -3.37
CA ILE A 36 10.15 2.77 -2.79
C ILE A 36 9.78 4.25 -2.88
N VAL A 37 8.93 4.62 -3.84
CA VAL A 37 8.44 6.01 -4.00
C VAL A 37 7.54 6.42 -2.84
N CYS A 38 6.88 5.48 -2.18
CA CYS A 38 6.04 5.73 -1.02
C CYS A 38 6.83 5.66 0.30
N ALA A 39 8.14 5.46 0.29
CA ALA A 39 8.93 5.35 1.51
C ALA A 39 8.83 6.62 2.35
N GLY A 40 8.57 6.47 3.65
CA GLY A 40 8.34 7.60 4.56
C GLY A 40 6.90 8.07 4.63
N GLU A 41 6.03 7.53 3.78
CA GLU A 41 4.61 7.88 3.73
C GLU A 41 3.71 6.80 4.34
N TYR A 42 2.43 7.15 4.46
CA TYR A 42 1.37 6.23 4.88
C TYR A 42 0.49 5.85 3.69
N VAL A 43 0.15 4.57 3.61
CA VAL A 43 -0.84 4.04 2.67
C VAL A 43 -2.06 3.56 3.41
N GLY A 44 -3.22 3.74 2.78
CA GLY A 44 -4.50 3.25 3.26
C GLY A 44 -4.87 1.93 2.62
N LEU A 45 -5.37 0.99 3.41
CA LEU A 45 -5.83 -0.31 2.96
C LEU A 45 -7.31 -0.48 3.28
N GLU A 46 -8.13 -0.66 2.25
CA GLU A 46 -9.57 -0.92 2.38
C GLU A 46 -9.84 -2.41 2.14
N GLU A 47 -10.34 -3.10 3.16
CA GLU A 47 -10.76 -4.49 3.02
C GLU A 47 -11.99 -4.57 2.10
N ILE A 48 -11.93 -5.41 1.08
CA ILE A 48 -13.02 -5.60 0.11
C ILE A 48 -13.53 -7.04 0.06
N ASP A 49 -12.76 -7.99 0.57
CA ASP A 49 -13.11 -9.40 0.71
C ASP A 49 -12.12 -10.06 1.71
N ASP A 50 -12.39 -11.31 2.11
CA ASP A 50 -11.56 -12.08 3.03
C ASP A 50 -10.08 -12.17 2.57
N GLY A 51 -9.23 -11.39 3.23
CA GLY A 51 -7.80 -11.31 2.93
C GLY A 51 -7.47 -10.61 1.60
N VAL A 52 -8.38 -9.76 1.11
CA VAL A 52 -8.19 -8.96 -0.10
C VAL A 52 -8.42 -7.48 0.20
N TRP A 53 -7.40 -6.66 -0.05
CA TRP A 53 -7.38 -5.25 0.32
C TRP A 53 -7.03 -4.37 -0.86
N ASN A 54 -7.83 -3.35 -1.15
CA ASN A 54 -7.40 -2.28 -2.04
C ASN A 54 -6.35 -1.43 -1.32
N VAL A 55 -5.24 -1.12 -1.98
CA VAL A 55 -4.16 -0.29 -1.43
C VAL A 55 -4.15 1.07 -2.10
N TYR A 56 -4.12 2.13 -1.29
CA TYR A 56 -4.22 3.51 -1.73
C TYR A 56 -3.07 4.37 -1.19
N PHE A 57 -2.60 5.30 -2.02
CA PHE A 57 -1.80 6.44 -1.63
C PHE A 57 -2.63 7.71 -1.86
N GLY A 58 -3.25 8.21 -0.80
CA GLY A 58 -4.26 9.25 -0.88
C GLY A 58 -5.39 8.81 -1.84
N PRO A 59 -5.73 9.62 -2.88
CA PRO A 59 -6.77 9.25 -3.83
C PRO A 59 -6.33 8.20 -4.88
N LEU A 60 -5.03 7.89 -4.96
CA LEU A 60 -4.50 6.98 -5.99
C LEU A 60 -4.56 5.52 -5.52
N LYS A 61 -5.29 4.68 -6.24
CA LYS A 61 -5.25 3.23 -6.04
C LYS A 61 -3.94 2.67 -6.61
N LEU A 62 -3.11 2.08 -5.75
CA LEU A 62 -1.85 1.44 -6.12
C LEU A 62 -2.03 0.01 -6.61
N GLY A 63 -3.05 -0.68 -6.11
CA GLY A 63 -3.27 -2.09 -6.43
C GLY A 63 -4.12 -2.81 -5.40
N ARG A 64 -4.00 -4.14 -5.37
CA ARG A 64 -4.74 -5.00 -4.45
C ARG A 64 -3.81 -5.97 -3.73
N LEU A 65 -3.72 -5.86 -2.40
CA LEU A 65 -3.03 -6.85 -1.57
C LEU A 65 -3.87 -8.12 -1.48
N HIS A 66 -3.25 -9.24 -1.86
CA HIS A 66 -3.74 -10.58 -1.59
C HIS A 66 -2.94 -11.18 -0.43
N GLU A 67 -3.55 -11.29 0.75
CA GLU A 67 -2.88 -11.81 1.95
C GLU A 67 -2.34 -13.22 1.74
N ARG A 68 -3.07 -14.08 1.03
CA ARG A 68 -2.66 -15.45 0.71
C ARG A 68 -1.34 -15.53 -0.05
N HIS A 69 -0.97 -14.46 -0.75
CA HIS A 69 0.25 -14.36 -1.54
C HIS A 69 1.26 -13.35 -0.99
N MET A 70 0.89 -12.57 0.03
CA MET A 70 1.64 -11.43 0.56
C MET A 70 2.14 -10.48 -0.53
N ARG A 71 1.29 -10.19 -1.52
CA ARG A 71 1.65 -9.43 -2.73
C ARG A 71 0.55 -8.46 -3.12
N ILE A 72 0.97 -7.30 -3.63
CA ILE A 72 0.09 -6.33 -4.25
C ILE A 72 0.07 -6.59 -5.75
N GLU A 73 -1.12 -6.91 -6.25
CA GLU A 73 -1.48 -6.99 -7.66
C GLU A 73 -1.55 -5.58 -8.25
N ASP A 74 -0.89 -5.34 -9.38
CA ASP A 74 -0.96 -4.08 -10.12
C ASP A 74 -2.24 -3.97 -10.97
N GLU A 75 -2.41 -2.85 -11.68
CA GLU A 75 -3.56 -2.62 -12.56
C GLU A 75 -3.71 -3.63 -13.71
N TYR A 76 -2.64 -4.35 -14.07
CA TYR A 76 -2.62 -5.37 -15.13
C TYR A 76 -2.82 -6.79 -14.60
N GLY A 77 -3.12 -6.93 -13.31
CA GLY A 77 -3.32 -8.22 -12.66
C GLY A 77 -2.03 -8.97 -12.31
N ARG A 78 -0.88 -8.29 -12.29
CA ARG A 78 0.41 -8.93 -12.07
C ARG A 78 0.78 -8.92 -10.59
N LEU A 79 1.01 -10.10 -10.03
CA LEU A 79 1.53 -10.29 -8.66
C LEU A 79 3.06 -10.19 -8.55
N LYS A 80 3.74 -10.18 -9.69
CA LYS A 80 5.21 -10.03 -9.76
C LYS A 80 5.50 -8.71 -10.44
N ARG A 81 6.30 -7.89 -9.77
CA ARG A 81 6.89 -6.71 -10.40
C ARG A 81 7.95 -7.16 -11.40
N HIS A 82 7.98 -6.48 -12.55
CA HIS A 82 9.05 -6.67 -13.52
C HIS A 82 10.39 -6.34 -12.85
N LYS A 83 11.37 -7.22 -13.01
CA LYS A 83 12.76 -6.85 -12.75
C LYS A 83 13.17 -5.92 -13.90
N VAL A 84 13.34 -4.65 -13.58
CA VAL A 84 14.01 -3.69 -14.46
C VAL A 84 15.51 -3.97 -14.39
#